data_AF-A0A951H830-F1
#
_entry.id   AF-A0A951H830-F1
#
_cell.length_a   1.000
_cell.length_b   1.000
_cell.length_c   1.000
_cell.angle_alpha   90.00
_cell.angle_beta   90.00
_cell.angle_gamma   90.00
#
_symmetry.space_group_name_H-M   'P 1'
#
loop_
_entity.id
_entity.type
_entity.pdbx_description
1 polymer ?
#
loop_
_entity_poly.entity_id
_entity_poly.type
_entity_poly.pdbx_seq_one_letter_code
_entity_poly.pdbx_strand_id
1 'polypeptide(L)'
;MASTILYSTNTYLKLYIQERFRHDLHYVWCSEHFDVNALPKYASGRNVPASSNPIDVFREIKRDVESQDQHSARINGQKASLNSLAVKWEAAGDITTDEKDEIIYIVNNASFHQWRPLMYVIPRAPVAARMKLVPPHSRAGLSEEYIIEDLKRPEFDIIEF
;
A
#
# COMPACT_ATOMS: atom_id res chain seq x y z
N MET A 1 -13.96 17.88 -8.65
CA MET A 1 -14.81 16.73 -8.31
C MET A 1 -13.90 15.65 -7.77
N ALA A 2 -14.20 15.09 -6.60
CA ALA A 2 -13.40 13.99 -6.05
C ALA A 2 -13.53 12.76 -6.94
N SER A 3 -12.44 12.01 -7.14
CA SER A 3 -12.48 10.78 -7.92
C SER A 3 -13.47 9.77 -7.32
N THR A 4 -14.16 9.00 -8.17
CA THR A 4 -15.04 7.91 -7.73
C THR A 4 -14.28 6.65 -7.33
N ILE A 5 -13.01 6.54 -7.73
CA ILE A 5 -12.13 5.39 -7.51
C ILE A 5 -10.82 5.85 -6.89
N LEU A 6 -10.30 5.05 -5.96
CA LEU A 6 -8.98 5.20 -5.37
C LEU A 6 -8.09 4.03 -5.81
N TYR A 7 -6.79 4.31 -5.88
CA TYR A 7 -5.77 3.36 -6.31
C TYR A 7 -4.70 3.22 -5.23
N SER A 8 -4.26 1.99 -4.99
CA SER A 8 -3.17 1.70 -4.05
C SER A 8 -2.34 0.55 -4.56
N THR A 9 -1.01 0.74 -4.63
CA THR A 9 -0.10 -0.34 -4.95
C THR A 9 0.35 -1.02 -3.66
N ASN A 10 0.10 -2.32 -3.56
CA ASN A 10 0.50 -3.17 -2.44
C ASN A 10 1.31 -4.36 -2.97
N THR A 11 1.89 -5.16 -2.08
CA THR A 11 2.56 -6.41 -2.46
C THR A 11 1.70 -7.61 -2.08
N TYR A 12 1.87 -8.73 -2.78
CA TYR A 12 1.20 -9.97 -2.42
C TYR A 12 1.46 -10.37 -0.97
N LEU A 13 2.70 -10.20 -0.49
CA LEU A 13 3.03 -10.53 0.88
C LEU A 13 2.21 -9.72 1.89
N LYS A 14 2.00 -8.42 1.62
CA LYS A 14 1.16 -7.57 2.48
C LYS A 14 -0.29 -8.03 2.50
N LEU A 15 -0.86 -8.36 1.33
CA LEU A 15 -2.21 -8.93 1.22
C LEU A 15 -2.33 -10.18 2.10
N TYR A 16 -1.43 -11.14 1.89
CA TYR A 16 -1.43 -12.41 2.63
C TYR A 16 -1.35 -12.22 4.15
N ILE A 17 -0.47 -11.32 4.62
CA ILE A 17 -0.34 -11.01 6.05
C ILE A 17 -1.65 -10.43 6.60
N GLN A 18 -2.29 -9.52 5.88
CA GLN A 18 -3.53 -8.86 6.34
C GLN A 18 -4.73 -9.82 6.31
N GLU A 19 -4.84 -10.67 5.31
CA GLU A 19 -5.85 -11.73 5.28
C GLU A 19 -5.70 -12.69 6.46
N ARG A 20 -4.46 -13.14 6.73
CA ARG A 20 -4.19 -14.16 7.74
C ARG A 20 -4.24 -13.65 9.18
N PHE A 21 -3.57 -12.53 9.47
CA PHE A 21 -3.34 -12.08 10.84
C PHE A 21 -4.22 -10.89 11.24
N ARG A 22 -4.83 -10.19 10.27
CA ARG A 22 -5.66 -9.01 10.54
C ARG A 22 -7.15 -9.26 10.33
N HIS A 23 -7.56 -10.52 10.27
CA HIS A 23 -8.94 -10.90 9.99
C HIS A 23 -9.49 -10.18 8.75
N ASP A 24 -8.67 -10.13 7.70
CA ASP A 24 -9.04 -9.53 6.42
C ASP A 24 -9.26 -8.00 6.46
N LEU A 25 -8.63 -7.33 7.43
CA LEU A 25 -8.55 -5.87 7.52
C LEU A 25 -7.24 -5.35 6.92
N HIS A 26 -7.37 -4.52 5.89
CA HIS A 26 -6.28 -4.03 5.07
C HIS A 26 -5.96 -2.57 5.39
N TYR A 27 -4.74 -2.32 5.88
CA TYR A 27 -4.20 -0.97 6.00
C TYR A 27 -3.64 -0.53 4.65
N VAL A 28 -4.27 0.46 4.01
CA VAL A 28 -3.91 0.93 2.66
C VAL A 28 -3.64 2.43 2.62
N TRP A 29 -2.64 2.80 1.84
CA TRP A 29 -2.36 4.17 1.43
C TRP A 29 -2.80 4.32 -0.01
N CYS A 30 -3.70 5.25 -0.30
CA CYS A 30 -4.36 5.35 -1.60
C CYS A 30 -4.37 6.78 -2.15
N SER A 31 -4.45 6.84 -3.49
CA SER A 31 -4.48 8.06 -4.30
C SER A 31 -5.74 8.10 -5.14
N GLU A 32 -6.22 9.29 -5.46
CA GLU A 32 -7.33 9.49 -6.40
C GLU A 32 -6.94 9.26 -7.87
N HIS A 33 -5.64 9.11 -8.14
CA HIS A 33 -5.09 9.00 -9.48
C HIS A 33 -4.30 7.71 -9.64
N PHE A 34 -4.60 6.94 -10.68
CA PHE A 34 -3.85 5.76 -11.08
C PHE A 34 -2.46 6.13 -11.62
N ASP A 35 -2.42 7.12 -12.52
CA ASP A 35 -1.20 7.67 -13.11
C ASP A 35 -1.28 9.19 -13.15
N VAL A 36 -0.48 9.85 -12.31
CA VAL A 36 -0.42 11.32 -12.28
C VAL A 36 0.24 11.90 -13.54
N ASN A 37 1.05 11.12 -14.25
CA ASN A 37 1.73 11.57 -15.47
C ASN A 37 0.77 11.68 -16.66
N ALA A 38 -0.34 10.95 -16.62
CA ALA A 38 -1.42 11.03 -17.59
C ALA A 38 -2.31 12.28 -17.40
N LEU A 39 -2.15 13.02 -16.30
CA LEU A 39 -2.94 14.21 -16.02
C LEU A 39 -2.46 15.43 -16.83
N PRO A 40 -3.36 16.39 -17.14
CA PRO A 40 -2.98 17.67 -17.75
C PRO A 40 -1.88 18.41 -16.98
N LYS A 41 -1.06 19.20 -17.68
CA LYS A 41 0.15 19.85 -17.14
C LYS A 41 -0.05 20.71 -15.90
N TYR A 42 -1.24 21.28 -15.75
CA TYR A 42 -1.59 22.18 -14.66
C TYR A 42 -2.63 21.58 -13.70
N ALA A 43 -2.87 20.27 -13.76
CA ALA A 43 -3.73 19.60 -12.80
C ALA A 43 -3.07 19.63 -11.41
N SER A 44 -3.84 19.94 -10.37
CA SER A 44 -3.36 20.00 -8.98
C SER A 44 -2.75 18.66 -8.51
N GLY A 45 -3.25 17.55 -9.03
CA GLY A 45 -2.74 16.19 -8.77
C GLY A 45 -1.49 15.79 -9.55
N ARG A 46 -0.85 16.69 -10.33
CA ARG A 46 0.34 16.35 -11.14
C ARG A 46 1.66 16.48 -10.37
N ASN A 47 1.68 17.21 -9.25
CA ASN A 47 2.87 17.40 -8.41
C ASN A 47 3.05 16.29 -7.37
N VAL A 48 2.93 15.04 -7.81
CA VAL A 48 3.15 13.84 -6.97
C VAL A 48 4.47 13.22 -7.39
N PRO A 49 5.38 12.94 -6.45
CA PRO A 49 6.60 12.23 -6.80
C PRO A 49 6.28 10.81 -7.26
N ALA A 50 7.16 10.22 -8.08
CA ALA A 50 7.02 8.83 -8.53
C ALA A 50 6.90 7.84 -7.37
N SER A 51 7.44 8.16 -6.19
CA SER A 51 7.31 7.35 -4.97
C SER A 51 5.86 7.21 -4.47
N SER A 52 4.96 8.10 -4.87
CA SER A 52 3.53 8.12 -4.50
C SER A 52 2.57 7.96 -5.69
N ASN A 53 3.09 7.88 -6.93
CA ASN A 53 2.25 7.61 -8.11
C ASN A 53 2.00 6.10 -8.24
N PRO A 54 0.76 5.58 -8.05
CA PRO A 54 0.51 4.14 -7.94
C PRO A 54 1.13 3.30 -9.06
N ILE A 55 1.01 3.73 -10.32
CA ILE A 55 1.58 2.97 -11.43
C ILE A 55 3.12 2.96 -11.44
N ASP A 56 3.78 4.03 -11.03
CA ASP A 56 5.24 4.08 -10.95
C ASP A 56 5.74 3.19 -9.82
N VAL A 57 5.06 3.21 -8.66
CA VAL A 57 5.29 2.27 -7.57
C VAL A 57 5.18 0.83 -8.05
N PHE A 58 4.12 0.52 -8.80
CA PHE A 58 3.87 -0.82 -9.31
C PHE A 58 5.00 -1.28 -10.22
N ARG A 59 5.37 -0.45 -11.20
CA ARG A 59 6.43 -0.75 -12.17
C ARG A 59 7.80 -0.91 -11.50
N GLU A 60 8.12 -0.07 -10.52
CA GLU A 60 9.37 -0.15 -9.77
C GLU A 60 9.47 -1.48 -9.00
N ILE A 61 8.45 -1.82 -8.21
CA ILE A 61 8.43 -3.09 -7.47
C ILE A 61 8.48 -4.27 -8.44
N LYS A 62 7.73 -4.23 -9.55
CA LYS A 62 7.71 -5.30 -10.56
C LYS A 62 9.12 -5.54 -11.11
N ARG A 63 9.79 -4.47 -11.55
CA ARG A 63 11.17 -4.53 -12.06
C ARG A 63 12.13 -5.09 -11.02
N ASP A 64 12.07 -4.60 -9.79
CA ASP A 64 12.98 -5.01 -8.71
C ASP A 64 12.75 -6.48 -8.30
N VAL A 65 11.51 -6.97 -8.39
CA VAL A 65 11.16 -8.38 -8.18
C VAL A 65 11.66 -9.26 -9.31
N GLU A 66 11.48 -8.84 -10.56
CA GLU A 66 11.92 -9.58 -11.75
C GLU A 66 13.44 -9.67 -11.84
N SER A 67 14.16 -8.62 -11.45
CA SER A 67 15.63 -8.61 -11.40
C SER A 67 16.22 -9.22 -10.12
N GLN A 68 15.37 -9.55 -9.13
CA GLN A 68 15.77 -10.02 -7.80
C GLN A 68 16.78 -9.08 -7.10
N ASP A 69 16.54 -7.78 -7.19
CA ASP A 69 17.44 -6.76 -6.64
C ASP A 69 17.49 -6.78 -5.10
N GLN A 70 18.57 -7.34 -4.55
CA GLN A 70 18.84 -7.42 -3.11
C GLN A 70 18.97 -6.05 -2.43
N HIS A 71 19.18 -4.99 -3.20
CA HIS A 71 19.36 -3.64 -2.72
C HIS A 71 18.16 -2.73 -3.04
N SER A 72 17.03 -3.29 -3.48
CA SER A 72 15.81 -2.53 -3.72
C SER A 72 15.39 -1.74 -2.48
N ALA A 73 15.57 -0.42 -2.54
CA ALA A 73 15.12 0.50 -1.48
C ALA A 73 13.61 0.39 -1.26
N ARG A 74 12.85 0.07 -2.32
CA ARG A 74 11.40 -0.08 -2.30
C ARG A 74 10.97 -1.29 -1.48
N ILE A 75 11.56 -2.46 -1.76
CA ILE A 75 11.27 -3.69 -1.00
C ILE A 75 11.73 -3.53 0.45
N ASN A 76 12.90 -2.93 0.70
CA ASN A 76 13.38 -2.66 2.05
C ASN A 76 12.46 -1.71 2.82
N GLY A 77 11.91 -0.68 2.16
CA GLY A 77 10.89 0.20 2.74
C GLY A 77 9.58 -0.53 3.08
N GLN A 78 9.14 -1.46 2.23
CA GLN A 78 7.97 -2.30 2.50
C GLN A 78 8.21 -3.24 3.69
N LYS A 79 9.38 -3.87 3.79
CA LYS A 79 9.79 -4.67 4.96
C LYS A 79 9.72 -3.87 6.25
N ALA A 80 10.36 -2.70 6.27
CA ALA A 80 10.35 -1.81 7.43
C ALA A 80 8.93 -1.39 7.84
N SER A 81 8.09 -1.09 6.85
CA SER A 81 6.68 -0.70 7.06
C SER A 81 5.85 -1.85 7.66
N LEU A 82 5.98 -3.07 7.11
CA LEU A 82 5.26 -4.24 7.62
C LEU A 82 5.71 -4.63 9.03
N ASN A 83 7.01 -4.59 9.31
CA ASN A 83 7.54 -4.84 10.66
C ASN A 83 6.99 -3.81 11.66
N SER A 84 6.95 -2.53 11.28
CA SER A 84 6.41 -1.47 12.12
C SER A 84 4.90 -1.60 12.34
N LEU A 85 4.15 -2.03 11.31
CA LEU A 85 2.73 -2.33 11.42
C LEU A 85 2.48 -3.52 12.35
N ALA A 86 3.26 -4.60 12.27
CA ALA A 86 3.13 -5.74 13.17
C ALA A 86 3.30 -5.34 14.65
N VAL A 87 4.32 -4.52 14.95
CA VAL A 87 4.51 -3.97 16.30
C VAL A 87 3.32 -3.11 16.74
N LYS A 88 2.80 -2.25 15.85
CA LYS A 88 1.63 -1.41 16.15
C LYS A 88 0.38 -2.27 16.41
N TRP A 89 0.19 -3.34 15.64
CA TRP A 89 -0.96 -4.24 15.76
C TRP A 89 -0.92 -5.05 17.05
N GLU A 90 0.24 -5.54 17.46
CA GLU A 90 0.40 -6.21 18.76
C GLU A 90 0.12 -5.24 19.91
N ALA A 91 0.70 -4.04 19.85
CA ALA A 91 0.49 -3.03 20.90
C ALA A 91 -0.99 -2.60 21.02
N ALA A 92 -1.76 -2.68 19.92
CA ALA A 92 -3.20 -2.44 19.92
C ALA A 92 -4.04 -3.64 20.40
N GLY A 93 -3.42 -4.82 20.60
CA GLY A 93 -4.11 -6.05 20.95
C GLY A 93 -4.83 -6.73 19.78
N ASP A 94 -4.55 -6.31 18.55
CA ASP A 94 -5.19 -6.86 17.35
C ASP A 94 -4.54 -8.16 16.88
N ILE A 95 -3.27 -8.39 17.27
CA ILE A 95 -2.54 -9.65 17.08
C ILE A 95 -1.80 -10.00 18.36
N THR A 96 -1.46 -11.27 18.52
CA THR A 96 -0.63 -11.79 19.60
C THR A 96 0.85 -11.54 19.35
N THR A 97 1.67 -11.68 20.41
CA THR A 97 3.14 -11.62 20.29
C THR A 97 3.67 -12.70 19.34
N ASP A 98 3.13 -13.91 19.38
CA ASP A 98 3.54 -15.01 18.49
C ASP A 98 3.24 -14.69 17.02
N GLU A 99 2.06 -14.11 16.73
CA GLU A 99 1.70 -13.69 15.38
C GLU A 99 2.58 -12.53 14.88
N LYS A 100 2.92 -11.57 15.75
CA LYS A 100 3.88 -10.51 15.41
C LYS A 100 5.23 -11.10 15.03
N ASP A 101 5.75 -12.03 15.83
CA ASP A 101 7.04 -12.67 15.58
C ASP A 101 7.01 -13.51 14.30
N GLU A 102 5.89 -14.19 14.01
CA GLU A 102 5.66 -14.89 12.75
C GLU A 102 5.65 -13.91 11.56
N ILE A 103 4.96 -12.78 11.66
CA ILE A 103 4.94 -11.75 10.60
C ILE A 103 6.35 -11.23 10.34
N ILE A 104 7.11 -10.87 11.38
CA ILE A 104 8.49 -10.38 11.26
C ILE A 104 9.37 -11.43 10.59
N TYR A 105 9.23 -12.70 10.98
CA TYR A 105 9.96 -13.80 10.36
C TYR A 105 9.63 -13.93 8.87
N ILE A 106 8.34 -13.95 8.51
CA ILE A 106 7.90 -14.05 7.11
C ILE A 106 8.43 -12.87 6.29
N VAL A 107 8.32 -11.64 6.80
CA VAL A 107 8.78 -10.42 6.11
C VAL A 107 10.28 -10.46 5.83
N ASN A 108 11.07 -10.93 6.79
CA ASN A 108 12.53 -10.97 6.65
C ASN A 108 13.03 -12.11 5.77
N ASN A 109 12.27 -13.21 5.66
CA ASN A 109 12.65 -14.41 4.90
C ASN A 109 11.88 -14.59 3.58
N ALA A 110 10.99 -13.66 3.23
CA ALA A 110 10.20 -13.74 2.01
C ALA A 110 11.08 -13.68 0.75
N SER A 111 10.82 -14.63 -0.16
CA SER A 111 11.36 -14.64 -1.53
C SER A 111 10.89 -13.41 -2.33
N PHE A 112 11.67 -13.02 -3.35
CA PHE A 112 11.31 -11.92 -4.24
C PHE A 112 9.93 -12.08 -4.88
N HIS A 113 9.54 -13.29 -5.25
CA HIS A 113 8.23 -13.55 -5.86
C HIS A 113 7.04 -13.21 -4.95
N GLN A 114 7.22 -13.25 -3.62
CA GLN A 114 6.19 -12.85 -2.66
C GLN A 114 6.04 -11.32 -2.58
N TRP A 115 7.05 -10.57 -3.02
CA TRP A 115 7.00 -9.10 -3.11
C TRP A 115 6.36 -8.58 -4.39
N ARG A 116 5.86 -9.46 -5.27
CA ARG A 116 5.19 -9.06 -6.51
C ARG A 116 4.09 -8.01 -6.25
N PRO A 117 4.02 -6.95 -7.06
CA PRO A 117 3.09 -5.87 -6.82
C PRO A 117 1.68 -6.23 -7.26
N LEU A 118 0.71 -5.64 -6.58
CA LEU A 118 -0.73 -5.75 -6.80
C LEU A 118 -1.30 -4.33 -6.85
N MET A 119 -2.21 -4.08 -7.79
CA MET A 119 -2.94 -2.81 -7.86
C MET A 119 -4.33 -2.97 -7.26
N TYR A 120 -4.61 -2.26 -6.18
CA TYR A 120 -5.94 -2.23 -5.57
C TYR A 120 -6.77 -1.13 -6.23
N VAL A 121 -8.01 -1.47 -6.58
CA VAL A 121 -9.01 -0.56 -7.12
C VAL A 121 -10.15 -0.48 -6.12
N ILE A 122 -10.33 0.69 -5.51
CA ILE A 122 -11.20 0.88 -4.35
C ILE A 122 -12.31 1.86 -4.72
N PRO A 123 -13.59 1.45 -4.79
CA PRO A 123 -14.70 2.38 -4.93
C PRO A 123 -14.75 3.35 -3.75
N ARG A 124 -14.80 4.66 -4.00
CA ARG A 124 -14.75 5.67 -2.93
C ARG A 124 -15.99 5.65 -2.04
N ALA A 125 -17.17 5.50 -2.63
CA ALA A 125 -18.44 5.64 -1.92
C ALA A 125 -18.55 4.82 -0.61
N PRO A 126 -18.24 3.50 -0.59
CA PRO A 126 -18.33 2.69 0.64
C PRO A 126 -17.27 3.03 1.70
N VAL A 127 -16.15 3.64 1.31
CA VAL A 127 -15.01 3.88 2.21
C VAL A 127 -14.89 5.35 2.66
N ALA A 128 -15.64 6.26 2.05
CA ALA A 128 -15.46 7.71 2.18
C ALA A 128 -15.40 8.22 3.63
N ALA A 129 -16.25 7.67 4.51
CA ALA A 129 -16.30 8.06 5.92
C ALA A 129 -15.08 7.60 6.75
N ARG A 130 -14.32 6.60 6.26
CA ARG A 130 -13.15 6.02 6.92
C ARG A 130 -11.82 6.51 6.34
N MET A 131 -11.87 7.26 5.24
CA MET A 131 -10.70 7.85 4.62
C MET A 131 -10.10 8.93 5.53
N LYS A 132 -8.84 8.74 5.91
CA LYS A 132 -8.08 9.72 6.68
C LYS A 132 -7.11 10.43 5.74
N LEU A 133 -7.24 11.74 5.64
CA LEU A 133 -6.28 12.54 4.89
C LEU A 133 -4.91 12.46 5.58
N VAL A 134 -3.88 12.09 4.81
CA VAL A 134 -2.51 12.04 5.33
C VAL A 134 -2.08 13.46 5.74
N PRO A 135 -1.47 13.67 6.92
CA PRO A 135 -0.95 14.98 7.31
C PRO A 135 0.12 15.48 6.33
N PRO A 136 0.18 16.79 6.00
CA PRO A 136 1.14 17.31 5.01
C PRO A 136 2.60 16.92 5.24
N HIS A 137 3.05 16.83 6.50
CA HIS A 137 4.41 16.44 6.86
C HIS A 137 4.73 14.95 6.62
N SER A 138 3.71 14.12 6.41
CA SER A 138 3.83 12.70 6.11
C SER A 138 3.59 12.40 4.63
N ARG A 139 3.16 13.39 3.83
CA ARG A 139 2.94 13.20 2.39
C ARG A 139 4.25 13.21 1.64
N ALA A 140 4.33 12.44 0.57
CA ALA A 140 5.48 12.52 -0.33
C ALA A 140 5.44 13.77 -1.22
N GLY A 141 4.27 14.41 -1.37
CA GLY A 141 4.08 15.58 -2.24
C GLY A 141 2.90 16.46 -1.85
N LEU A 142 2.52 17.36 -2.76
CA LEU A 142 1.46 18.35 -2.54
C LEU A 142 0.04 17.78 -2.78
N SER A 143 -0.08 16.61 -3.40
CA SER A 143 -1.38 15.97 -3.60
C SER A 143 -2.00 15.50 -2.29
N GLU A 144 -3.31 15.30 -2.33
CA GLU A 144 -4.00 14.59 -1.28
C GLU A 144 -3.70 13.09 -1.38
N GLU A 145 -3.34 12.52 -0.24
CA GLU A 145 -3.15 11.09 -0.06
C GLU A 145 -4.03 10.65 1.11
N TYR A 146 -4.55 9.43 1.02
CA TYR A 146 -5.54 8.94 1.98
C TYR A 146 -5.11 7.61 2.57
N ILE A 147 -5.33 7.44 3.86
CA ILE A 147 -5.18 6.17 4.56
C ILE A 147 -6.56 5.61 4.87
N ILE A 148 -6.75 4.32 4.63
CA ILE A 148 -7.87 3.54 5.14
C ILE A 148 -7.24 2.42 5.96
N GLU A 149 -7.50 2.40 7.28
CA GLU A 149 -6.82 1.47 8.19
C GLU A 149 -7.48 0.08 8.27
N ASP A 150 -8.77 0.01 7.89
CA ASP A 150 -9.66 -1.13 8.07
C ASP A 150 -10.42 -1.47 6.76
N LEU A 151 -9.77 -1.32 5.61
CA LEU A 151 -10.38 -1.68 4.32
C LEU A 151 -10.65 -3.19 4.29
N LYS A 152 -11.86 -3.61 3.93
CA LYS A 152 -12.26 -5.01 3.88
C LYS A 152 -12.07 -5.58 2.48
N ARG A 153 -11.82 -6.88 2.34
CA ARG A 153 -11.63 -7.51 1.02
C ARG A 153 -12.73 -7.25 0.00
N PRO A 154 -14.04 -7.25 0.34
CA PRO A 154 -15.09 -6.96 -0.64
C PRO A 154 -15.16 -5.49 -1.09
N GLU A 155 -14.38 -4.60 -0.48
CA GLU A 155 -14.38 -3.17 -0.76
C GLU A 155 -13.32 -2.78 -1.81
N PHE A 156 -12.59 -3.74 -2.37
CA PHE A 156 -11.63 -3.49 -3.43
C PHE A 156 -11.43 -4.69 -4.36
N ASP A 157 -11.09 -4.40 -5.60
CA ASP A 157 -10.61 -5.38 -6.56
C ASP A 157 -9.09 -5.31 -6.69
N ILE A 158 -8.50 -6.44 -7.11
CA ILE A 158 -7.06 -6.54 -7.36
C ILE A 158 -6.85 -6.73 -8.85
N ILE A 159 -5.97 -5.92 -9.43
CA ILE A 159 -5.47 -6.09 -10.80
C ILE A 159 -4.02 -6.56 -10.75
N GLU A 160 -3.75 -7.62 -11.51
CA GLU A 160 -2.43 -8.21 -11.74
C GLU A 160 -2.00 -7.92 -13.19
N PHE A 161 -0.71 -7.61 -13.41
CA PHE A 161 -0.14 -7.25 -14.72
C PHE A 161 1.12 -8.06 -15.03
#